data_AF-A0A6A3CXT9-F1
#
_entry.id   AF-A0A6A3CXT9-F1
#
_cell.length_a   1.000
_cell.length_b   1.000
_cell.length_c   1.000
_cell.angle_alpha   90.00
_cell.angle_beta   90.00
_cell.angle_gamma   90.00
#
_symmetry.space_group_name_H-M   'P 1'
#
loop_
_entity.id
_entity.type
_entity.pdbx_description
1 polymer ?
#
loop_
_entity_poly.entity_id
_entity_poly.type
_entity_poly.pdbx_seq_one_letter_code
_entity_poly.pdbx_strand_id
1 'polypeptide(L)'
;MFRPAHAYSAQQLESLAATIAQCIGLNLPPLNFYEIASRYLKELSIPVEEILPCACRIYEWAMPSELWLSANNSGLPTRVHVMSILIVAIRILYDLNGLGVWEKSLSSPNLPSRSTEAMNKDPASSPRGGDNAKNSFGSPHSVDDLDTSSTKNTSTDHESKFDATELLRNLETRYNDIYNTYGGVKCTRDLSKACHHIYNSVRM
;
A
#
# COMPACT_ATOMS: atom_id res chain seq x y z
N MET A 1 33.97 33.57 1.55
CA MET A 1 32.80 32.67 1.38
C MET A 1 32.47 32.08 2.74
N PHE A 2 31.24 32.20 3.22
CA PHE A 2 30.82 31.50 4.44
C PHE A 2 30.71 29.99 4.15
N ARG A 3 31.32 29.16 4.99
CA ARG A 3 31.03 27.71 5.04
C ARG A 3 30.08 27.44 6.20
N PRO A 4 28.99 26.67 6.02
CA PRO A 4 28.19 26.21 7.13
C PRO A 4 29.05 25.40 8.12
N ALA A 5 29.04 25.78 9.39
CA ALA A 5 29.76 25.06 10.44
C ALA A 5 29.03 23.78 10.89
N HIS A 6 27.71 23.73 10.69
CA HIS A 6 26.84 22.63 11.11
C HIS A 6 25.78 22.37 10.03
N ALA A 7 25.39 21.10 9.89
CA ALA A 7 24.19 20.73 9.14
C ALA A 7 22.97 20.84 10.07
N TYR A 8 22.00 21.67 9.70
CA TYR A 8 20.75 21.79 10.42
C TYR A 8 19.78 20.68 10.01
N SER A 9 19.06 20.11 10.97
CA SER A 9 17.92 19.26 10.65
C SER A 9 16.81 20.12 10.03
N ALA A 10 16.03 19.56 9.13
CA ALA A 10 14.92 20.32 8.55
C ALA A 10 13.80 20.62 9.58
N GLN A 11 13.79 19.97 10.76
CA GLN A 11 12.97 20.41 11.90
C GLN A 11 13.45 21.77 12.44
N GLN A 12 14.76 21.92 12.67
CA GLN A 12 15.38 23.16 13.13
C GLN A 12 15.25 24.28 12.09
N LEU A 13 15.26 23.94 10.81
CA LEU A 13 15.08 24.92 9.73
C LEU A 13 13.64 25.46 9.69
N GLU A 14 12.65 24.57 9.79
CA GLU A 14 11.23 24.93 9.83
C GLU A 14 10.88 25.76 11.09
N SER A 15 11.40 25.37 12.26
CA SER A 15 11.15 26.10 13.51
C SER A 15 11.89 27.44 13.59
N LEU A 16 13.10 27.54 13.03
CA LEU A 16 13.82 28.80 12.91
C LEU A 16 13.09 29.76 11.96
N ALA A 17 12.56 29.27 10.84
CA ALA A 17 11.77 30.08 9.92
C ALA A 17 10.49 30.63 10.59
N ALA A 18 9.77 29.78 11.35
CA ALA A 18 8.62 30.21 12.14
C ALA A 18 9.00 31.22 13.24
N THR A 19 10.14 31.02 13.92
CA THR A 19 10.65 31.95 14.96
C THR A 19 10.98 33.31 14.36
N ILE A 20 11.69 33.35 13.22
CA ILE A 20 12.02 34.60 12.51
C ILE A 20 10.75 35.35 12.13
N ALA A 21 9.75 34.64 11.57
CA ALA A 21 8.48 35.24 11.19
C ALA A 21 7.74 35.85 12.39
N GLN A 22 7.70 35.16 13.52
CA GLN A 22 7.14 35.70 14.77
C GLN A 22 7.89 36.94 15.25
N CYS A 23 9.24 36.93 15.23
CA CYS A 23 10.06 38.07 15.66
C CYS A 23 9.83 39.33 14.82
N ILE A 24 9.50 39.20 13.52
CA ILE A 24 9.22 40.33 12.63
C ILE A 24 7.72 40.65 12.46
N GLY A 25 6.83 39.94 13.17
CA GLY A 25 5.39 40.10 13.05
C GLY A 25 4.79 39.64 11.72
N LEU A 26 5.48 38.76 10.99
CA LEU A 26 5.03 38.21 9.71
C LEU A 26 4.10 37.02 9.95
N ASN A 27 2.84 37.15 9.55
CA ASN A 27 1.93 36.01 9.42
C ASN A 27 2.38 35.15 8.23
N LEU A 28 2.83 33.93 8.51
CA LEU A 28 3.15 32.96 7.48
C LEU A 28 1.86 32.38 6.88
N PRO A 29 1.78 32.20 5.55
CA PRO A 29 0.68 31.45 4.95
C PRO A 29 0.76 29.97 5.35
N PRO A 30 -0.38 29.23 5.29
CA PRO A 30 -0.35 27.78 5.39
C PRO A 30 0.55 27.16 4.32
N LEU A 31 1.16 26.03 4.65
CA LEU A 31 1.95 25.28 3.68
C LEU A 31 1.03 24.70 2.60
N ASN A 32 1.42 24.88 1.34
CA ASN A 32 0.71 24.33 0.19
C ASN A 32 0.86 22.80 0.14
N PHE A 33 -0.06 22.11 0.82
CA PHE A 33 -0.12 20.65 0.88
C PHE A 33 -0.17 20.02 -0.52
N TYR A 34 -1.01 20.55 -1.42
CA TYR A 34 -1.22 20.03 -2.76
C TYR A 34 0.07 19.98 -3.59
N GLU A 35 0.83 21.07 -3.62
CA GLU A 35 2.09 21.13 -4.38
C GLU A 35 3.16 20.19 -3.81
N ILE A 36 3.28 20.10 -2.48
CA ILE A 36 4.25 19.19 -1.87
C ILE A 36 3.86 17.72 -2.09
N ALA A 37 2.58 17.38 -1.95
CA ALA A 37 2.05 16.05 -2.22
C ALA A 37 2.22 15.66 -3.70
N SER A 38 1.88 16.56 -4.63
CA SER A 38 2.08 16.40 -6.08
C SER A 38 3.55 16.15 -6.42
N ARG A 39 4.47 16.93 -5.84
CA ARG A 39 5.92 16.74 -6.02
C ARG A 39 6.38 15.37 -5.51
N TYR A 40 5.97 14.96 -4.32
CA TYR A 40 6.37 13.66 -3.76
C TYR A 40 5.85 12.47 -4.58
N LEU A 41 4.61 12.53 -5.09
CA LEU A 41 4.08 11.48 -5.98
C LEU A 41 4.89 11.40 -7.29
N LYS A 42 5.29 12.54 -7.86
CA LYS A 42 6.19 12.59 -9.04
C LYS A 42 7.60 12.05 -8.74
N GLU A 43 8.20 12.46 -7.62
CA GLU A 43 9.53 12.00 -7.16
C GLU A 43 9.55 10.49 -6.83
N LEU A 44 8.41 9.92 -6.43
CA LEU A 44 8.24 8.49 -6.20
C LEU A 44 7.71 7.73 -7.44
N SER A 45 7.44 8.42 -8.55
CA SER A 45 6.90 7.84 -9.79
C SER A 45 5.61 7.04 -9.60
N ILE A 46 4.68 7.58 -8.80
CA ILE A 46 3.37 6.98 -8.49
C ILE A 46 2.24 7.82 -9.13
N PRO A 47 1.12 7.23 -9.61
CA PRO A 47 -0.02 7.97 -10.16
C PRO A 47 -0.49 9.14 -9.30
N VAL A 48 -0.27 10.37 -9.80
CA VAL A 48 -0.58 11.61 -9.07
C VAL A 48 -2.09 11.83 -9.06
N GLU A 49 -2.71 11.64 -10.22
CA GLU A 49 -4.12 11.86 -10.53
C GLU A 49 -5.04 10.97 -9.69
N GLU A 50 -4.53 9.83 -9.23
CA GLU A 50 -5.28 8.83 -8.48
C GLU A 50 -5.16 9.02 -6.96
N ILE A 51 -3.94 9.27 -6.47
CA ILE A 51 -3.66 9.37 -5.03
C ILE A 51 -3.94 10.78 -4.49
N LEU A 52 -3.61 11.83 -5.25
CA LEU A 52 -3.70 13.21 -4.77
C LEU A 52 -5.13 13.62 -4.34
N PRO A 53 -6.22 13.25 -5.06
CA PRO A 53 -7.58 13.54 -4.59
C PRO A 53 -7.95 12.85 -3.27
N CYS A 54 -7.45 11.63 -3.03
CA CYS A 54 -7.64 10.92 -1.76
C CYS A 54 -6.84 11.57 -0.64
N ALA A 55 -5.58 11.91 -0.90
CA ALA A 55 -4.69 12.59 0.04
C ALA A 55 -5.22 13.98 0.45
N CYS A 56 -5.81 14.74 -0.48
CA CYS A 56 -6.47 16.03 -0.17
C CYS A 56 -7.67 15.87 0.77
N ARG A 57 -8.55 14.87 0.54
CA ARG A 57 -9.67 14.59 1.45
C ARG A 57 -9.20 14.19 2.86
N ILE A 58 -8.17 13.34 2.93
CA ILE A 58 -7.58 12.95 4.22
C ILE A 58 -6.94 14.15 4.93
N TYR A 59 -6.29 15.06 4.19
CA TYR A 59 -5.75 16.30 4.74
C TYR A 59 -6.86 17.19 5.33
N GLU A 60 -7.95 17.42 4.58
CA GLU A 60 -9.11 18.19 5.01
C GLU A 60 -9.78 17.61 6.28
N TRP A 61 -9.84 16.29 6.41
CA TRP A 61 -10.44 15.63 7.58
C TRP A 61 -9.50 15.56 8.79
N ALA A 62 -8.22 15.28 8.58
CA ALA A 62 -7.26 15.06 9.69
C ALA A 62 -6.66 16.35 10.25
N MET A 63 -6.66 17.45 9.50
CA MET A 63 -5.99 18.72 9.85
C MET A 63 -6.93 19.91 9.70
N PRO A 64 -7.87 20.15 10.65
CA PRO A 64 -8.83 21.25 10.58
C PRO A 64 -8.18 22.63 10.78
N SER A 65 -7.07 22.69 11.51
CA SER A 65 -6.12 23.81 11.40
C SER A 65 -5.15 23.48 10.27
N GLU A 66 -5.01 24.39 9.30
CA GLU A 66 -4.14 24.21 8.15
C GLU A 66 -2.69 23.91 8.57
N LEU A 67 -1.89 23.39 7.64
CA LEU A 67 -0.52 22.95 7.93
C LEU A 67 0.47 24.13 8.05
N TRP A 68 0.60 24.72 9.25
CA TRP A 68 1.45 25.88 9.50
C TRP A 68 2.86 25.50 10.00
N LEU A 69 3.87 26.32 9.70
CA LEU A 69 5.20 26.19 10.29
C LEU A 69 5.15 26.55 11.78
N SER A 70 5.56 25.62 12.65
CA SER A 70 5.58 25.81 14.09
C SER A 70 6.98 26.20 14.59
N ALA A 71 7.06 27.21 15.46
CA ALA A 71 8.29 27.53 16.19
C ALA A 71 8.68 26.45 17.23
N ASN A 72 7.87 25.39 17.39
CA ASN A 72 8.15 24.30 18.30
C ASN A 72 9.29 23.39 17.78
N ASN A 73 10.47 23.54 18.36
CA ASN A 73 11.66 22.69 18.15
C ASN A 73 11.49 21.19 18.48
N SER A 74 10.34 20.76 19.03
CA SER A 74 10.01 19.35 19.32
C SER A 74 8.92 18.75 18.42
N GLY A 75 8.26 19.57 17.59
CA GLY A 75 7.17 19.12 16.70
C GLY A 75 7.68 18.30 15.51
N LEU A 76 6.85 17.39 14.99
CA LEU A 76 7.21 16.66 13.77
C LEU A 76 7.33 17.62 12.58
N PRO A 77 8.35 17.48 11.71
CA PRO A 77 8.49 18.35 10.56
C PRO A 77 7.31 18.23 9.59
N THR A 78 7.03 19.30 8.88
CA THR A 78 5.86 19.47 8.03
C THR A 78 5.82 18.43 6.90
N ARG A 79 6.97 18.13 6.29
CA ARG A 79 7.11 17.04 5.31
C ARG A 79 6.73 15.65 5.82
N VAL A 80 6.89 15.39 7.13
CA VAL A 80 6.54 14.09 7.74
C VAL A 80 5.03 13.94 7.76
N HIS A 81 4.29 15.01 8.10
CA HIS A 81 2.83 15.03 8.02
C HIS A 81 2.33 14.77 6.59
N VAL A 82 2.90 15.46 5.59
CA VAL A 82 2.53 15.25 4.18
C VAL A 82 2.79 13.81 3.73
N MET A 83 3.98 13.26 4.03
CA MET A 83 4.30 11.86 3.70
C MET A 83 3.40 10.86 4.42
N SER A 84 3.04 11.11 5.69
CA SER A 84 2.12 10.24 6.41
C SER A 84 0.71 10.26 5.84
N ILE A 85 0.22 11.41 5.38
CA ILE A 85 -1.08 11.50 4.65
C ILE A 85 -1.01 10.70 3.35
N LEU A 86 0.07 10.84 2.56
CA LEU A 86 0.27 10.07 1.33
C LEU A 86 0.30 8.55 1.60
N ILE A 87 0.99 8.10 2.65
CA ILE A 87 1.06 6.68 3.03
C ILE A 87 -0.32 6.14 3.43
N VAL A 88 -1.12 6.93 4.15
CA VAL A 88 -2.50 6.55 4.52
C VAL A 88 -3.40 6.51 3.27
N ALA A 89 -3.30 7.49 2.38
CA ALA A 89 -4.03 7.51 1.10
C ALA A 89 -3.71 6.29 0.22
N ILE A 90 -2.42 5.98 0.06
CA ILE A 90 -1.94 4.80 -0.66
C ILE A 90 -2.49 3.51 -0.04
N ARG A 91 -2.43 3.39 1.30
CA ARG A 91 -2.94 2.20 2.00
C ARG A 91 -4.44 1.99 1.80
N ILE A 92 -5.22 3.06 1.76
CA ILE A 92 -6.67 3.00 1.54
C ILE A 92 -6.98 2.65 0.08
N LEU A 93 -6.31 3.27 -0.89
CA LEU A 93 -6.58 3.06 -2.32
C LEU A 93 -6.16 1.67 -2.82
N TYR A 94 -5.00 1.17 -2.38
CA TYR A 94 -4.42 -0.10 -2.82
C TYR A 94 -4.73 -1.28 -1.86
N ASP A 95 -5.69 -1.11 -0.94
CA ASP A 95 -6.08 -2.07 0.11
C ASP A 95 -4.88 -2.73 0.83
N LEU A 96 -3.85 -1.92 1.15
CA LEU A 96 -2.63 -2.39 1.85
C LEU A 96 -2.90 -2.48 3.36
N ASN A 97 -3.99 -3.16 3.72
CA ASN A 97 -4.37 -3.44 5.09
C ASN A 97 -3.49 -4.56 5.68
N GLY A 98 -3.04 -4.37 6.93
CA GLY A 98 -1.94 -5.11 7.56
C GLY A 98 -2.21 -6.57 7.94
N LEU A 99 -3.08 -7.28 7.22
CA LEU A 99 -3.38 -8.71 7.41
C LEU A 99 -2.39 -9.65 6.66
N GLY A 100 -1.20 -9.16 6.31
CA GLY A 100 -0.15 -9.95 5.65
C GLY A 100 -0.51 -10.40 4.22
N VAL A 101 -1.51 -9.79 3.57
CA VAL A 101 -1.89 -10.10 2.18
C VAL A 101 -0.80 -9.59 1.22
N TRP A 102 -0.44 -8.31 1.35
CA TRP A 102 0.63 -7.64 0.59
C TRP A 102 2.02 -8.31 0.70
N GLU A 103 2.38 -8.88 1.85
CA GLU A 103 3.64 -9.58 2.08
C GLU A 103 3.77 -10.86 1.23
N LYS A 104 2.63 -11.49 0.89
CA LYS A 104 2.58 -12.68 0.03
C LYS A 104 2.74 -12.33 -1.44
N SER A 105 2.24 -11.17 -1.87
CA SER A 105 2.31 -10.75 -3.28
C SER A 105 3.73 -10.43 -3.76
N LEU A 106 4.65 -10.06 -2.85
CA LEU A 106 6.05 -9.80 -3.19
C LEU A 106 6.92 -11.07 -3.25
N SER A 107 6.41 -12.23 -2.78
CA SER A 107 7.20 -13.46 -2.67
C SER A 107 7.00 -14.44 -3.84
N SER A 108 6.28 -14.06 -4.91
CA SER A 108 6.13 -14.84 -6.13
C SER A 108 6.90 -14.25 -7.33
N PRO A 109 8.22 -14.51 -7.46
CA PRO A 109 8.87 -14.37 -8.75
C PRO A 109 8.32 -15.45 -9.68
N ASN A 110 7.57 -15.05 -10.71
CA ASN A 110 7.10 -15.91 -11.78
C ASN A 110 8.29 -16.41 -12.63
N LEU A 111 9.03 -17.39 -12.09
CA LEU A 111 9.92 -18.24 -12.85
C LEU A 111 9.05 -19.10 -13.78
N PRO A 112 9.21 -19.01 -15.11
CA PRO A 112 8.48 -19.88 -16.02
C PRO A 112 8.89 -21.33 -15.72
N SER A 113 7.94 -22.13 -15.24
CA SER A 113 8.12 -23.55 -15.00
C SER A 113 8.56 -24.23 -16.29
N ARG A 114 9.85 -24.53 -16.40
CA ARG A 114 10.44 -25.28 -17.50
C ARG A 114 9.88 -26.69 -17.47
N SER A 115 8.79 -26.90 -18.21
CA SER A 115 8.19 -28.22 -18.44
C SER A 115 9.18 -29.09 -19.22
N THR A 116 9.98 -29.86 -18.49
CA THR A 116 10.77 -30.93 -19.09
C THR A 116 9.84 -32.07 -19.45
N GLU A 117 9.45 -32.14 -20.71
CA GLU A 117 8.75 -33.29 -21.28
C GLU A 117 9.61 -34.55 -21.11
N ALA A 118 9.18 -35.44 -20.21
CA ALA A 118 9.74 -36.77 -20.06
C ALA A 118 8.88 -37.78 -20.84
N MET A 119 9.16 -37.85 -22.14
CA MET A 119 8.75 -38.95 -23.03
C MET A 119 8.88 -40.33 -22.36
N ASN A 120 7.81 -41.15 -22.31
CA ASN A 120 7.90 -42.62 -22.35
C ASN A 120 6.54 -43.34 -22.60
N LYS A 121 6.31 -43.65 -23.88
CA LYS A 121 5.79 -44.91 -24.47
C LYS A 121 4.69 -45.75 -23.77
N ASP A 122 3.55 -45.83 -24.44
CA ASP A 122 2.64 -47.01 -24.58
C ASP A 122 3.26 -48.12 -25.49
N PRO A 123 2.67 -49.34 -25.70
CA PRO A 123 1.29 -49.78 -25.40
C PRO A 123 1.07 -51.24 -24.85
N ALA A 124 -0.20 -51.51 -24.52
CA ALA A 124 -0.97 -52.77 -24.66
C ALA A 124 -0.64 -54.04 -23.81
N SER A 125 -1.63 -54.48 -23.00
CA SER A 125 -2.50 -55.65 -23.33
C SER A 125 -3.52 -56.01 -22.22
N SER A 126 -4.69 -56.50 -22.62
CA SER A 126 -5.78 -57.09 -21.82
C SER A 126 -5.71 -58.63 -21.97
N PRO A 127 -6.16 -59.52 -21.04
CA PRO A 127 -7.61 -59.78 -20.91
C PRO A 127 -8.19 -60.39 -19.60
N ARG A 128 -9.53 -60.27 -19.48
CA ARG A 128 -10.52 -61.27 -18.97
C ARG A 128 -10.66 -61.64 -17.48
N GLY A 129 -11.89 -61.47 -16.98
CA GLY A 129 -12.76 -62.63 -16.63
C GLY A 129 -13.33 -62.70 -15.20
N GLY A 130 -14.65 -62.94 -15.05
CA GLY A 130 -15.28 -63.36 -13.79
C GLY A 130 -16.72 -62.84 -13.59
N ASP A 131 -17.72 -63.71 -13.76
CA ASP A 131 -19.15 -63.36 -13.73
C ASP A 131 -19.88 -63.71 -12.40
N ASN A 132 -21.16 -63.33 -12.33
CA ASN A 132 -22.28 -63.87 -11.52
C ASN A 132 -22.60 -63.40 -10.08
N ALA A 133 -23.76 -62.70 -9.98
CA ALA A 133 -25.01 -63.10 -9.26
C ALA A 133 -24.99 -63.27 -7.70
N LYS A 134 -26.06 -63.01 -6.91
CA LYS A 134 -27.49 -62.70 -7.16
C LYS A 134 -28.21 -62.21 -5.86
N ASN A 135 -29.42 -61.66 -6.00
CA ASN A 135 -30.51 -61.44 -4.98
C ASN A 135 -30.37 -60.19 -4.06
N SER A 136 -31.25 -59.17 -4.08
CA SER A 136 -32.72 -59.07 -3.73
C SER A 136 -32.98 -59.03 -2.21
N PHE A 137 -33.77 -58.13 -1.58
CA PHE A 137 -34.91 -57.28 -2.00
C PHE A 137 -34.95 -55.93 -1.23
N GLY A 138 -35.70 -54.92 -1.73
CA GLY A 138 -36.25 -53.83 -0.88
C GLY A 138 -36.31 -52.42 -1.49
N SER A 139 -37.46 -52.04 -2.07
CA SER A 139 -37.84 -50.66 -2.47
C SER A 139 -39.38 -50.63 -2.59
N PRO A 140 -40.12 -49.55 -2.24
CA PRO A 140 -40.30 -48.41 -3.17
C PRO A 140 -40.49 -47.00 -2.54
N HIS A 141 -40.26 -45.95 -3.36
CA HIS A 141 -40.87 -44.58 -3.40
C HIS A 141 -41.12 -43.79 -2.07
N SER A 142 -40.90 -42.48 -1.95
CA SER A 142 -40.82 -41.34 -2.90
C SER A 142 -40.39 -40.07 -2.11
N VAL A 143 -40.05 -38.89 -2.67
CA VAL A 143 -40.03 -38.31 -4.04
C VAL A 143 -38.83 -37.33 -4.17
N ASP A 144 -38.61 -36.81 -5.39
CA ASP A 144 -38.21 -35.45 -5.82
C ASP A 144 -37.85 -34.39 -4.74
N ASP A 145 -36.90 -33.47 -4.96
CA ASP A 145 -36.48 -32.91 -6.26
C ASP A 145 -35.02 -32.42 -6.27
N LEU A 146 -34.46 -32.22 -7.46
CA LEU A 146 -33.08 -31.82 -7.69
C LEU A 146 -33.02 -30.35 -8.14
N ASP A 147 -32.56 -29.41 -7.30
CA ASP A 147 -31.86 -28.25 -7.87
C ASP A 147 -30.87 -27.50 -6.95
N THR A 148 -29.59 -27.67 -7.29
CA THR A 148 -28.68 -26.59 -7.72
C THR A 148 -28.95 -25.15 -7.28
N SER A 149 -28.71 -24.83 -6.00
CA SER A 149 -27.85 -23.68 -5.69
C SER A 149 -27.22 -23.81 -4.30
N SER A 150 -26.05 -24.46 -4.26
CA SER A 150 -25.11 -24.13 -3.20
C SER A 150 -24.74 -22.66 -3.41
N THR A 151 -25.27 -21.77 -2.57
CA THR A 151 -24.89 -20.36 -2.51
C THR A 151 -23.48 -20.26 -1.94
N LYS A 152 -22.54 -20.74 -2.75
CA LYS A 152 -21.15 -20.33 -2.74
C LYS A 152 -21.21 -18.82 -2.90
N ASN A 153 -21.12 -18.12 -1.78
CA ASN A 153 -20.74 -16.73 -1.76
C ASN A 153 -19.34 -16.70 -2.38
N THR A 154 -19.30 -16.66 -3.71
CA THR A 154 -18.20 -16.04 -4.43
C THR A 154 -18.09 -14.68 -3.80
N SER A 155 -17.07 -14.52 -2.95
CA SER A 155 -16.42 -13.24 -2.79
C SER A 155 -16.25 -12.74 -4.21
N THR A 156 -17.04 -11.72 -4.56
CA THR A 156 -16.71 -10.89 -5.70
C THR A 156 -15.32 -10.39 -5.39
N ASP A 157 -14.32 -11.00 -6.01
CA ASP A 157 -12.98 -10.48 -6.02
C ASP A 157 -13.16 -9.05 -6.53
N HIS A 158 -13.04 -8.09 -5.62
CA HIS A 158 -12.95 -6.70 -5.98
C HIS A 158 -11.62 -6.58 -6.68
N GLU A 159 -11.64 -6.82 -7.99
CA GLU A 159 -10.55 -6.57 -8.92
C GLU A 159 -10.13 -5.12 -8.66
N SER A 160 -9.06 -4.98 -7.88
CA SER A 160 -8.72 -3.68 -7.32
C SER A 160 -8.30 -2.82 -8.49
N LYS A 161 -9.01 -1.71 -8.71
CA LYS A 161 -8.72 -0.75 -9.79
C LYS A 161 -7.22 -0.38 -9.84
N PHE A 162 -6.56 -0.47 -8.69
CA PHE A 162 -5.15 -0.19 -8.49
C PHE A 162 -4.37 -1.50 -8.25
N ASP A 163 -3.32 -1.75 -9.03
CA ASP A 163 -2.41 -2.89 -8.81
C ASP A 163 -1.42 -2.58 -7.68
N ALA A 164 -1.66 -3.20 -6.52
CA ALA A 164 -0.79 -3.13 -5.36
C ALA A 164 0.61 -3.71 -5.60
N THR A 165 0.73 -4.71 -6.49
CA THR A 165 2.00 -5.40 -6.77
C THR A 165 2.91 -4.55 -7.65
N GLU A 166 2.34 -3.93 -8.70
CA GLU A 166 3.05 -2.96 -9.55
C GLU A 166 3.49 -1.75 -8.72
N LEU A 167 2.60 -1.18 -7.90
CA LEU A 167 2.94 -0.07 -7.00
C LEU A 167 4.14 -0.40 -6.11
N LEU A 168 4.10 -1.52 -5.39
CA LEU A 168 5.14 -1.89 -4.44
C LEU A 168 6.48 -2.15 -5.14
N ARG A 169 6.46 -2.80 -6.31
CA ARG A 169 7.66 -3.01 -7.14
C ARG A 169 8.26 -1.69 -7.64
N ASN A 170 7.42 -0.74 -8.04
CA ASN A 170 7.87 0.59 -8.46
C ASN A 170 8.48 1.36 -7.26
N LEU A 171 7.82 1.32 -6.10
CA LEU A 171 8.34 1.91 -4.86
C LEU A 171 9.69 1.32 -4.43
N GLU A 172 9.86 0.00 -4.48
CA GLU A 172 11.13 -0.67 -4.17
C GLU A 172 12.23 -0.26 -5.15
N THR A 173 11.93 -0.22 -6.45
CA THR A 173 12.86 0.22 -7.48
C THR A 173 13.32 1.67 -7.24
N ARG A 174 12.39 2.58 -6.95
CA ARG A 174 12.68 3.99 -6.64
C ARG A 174 13.44 4.15 -5.31
N TYR A 175 13.14 3.35 -4.29
CA TYR A 175 13.88 3.36 -3.03
C TYR A 175 15.35 2.98 -3.25
N ASN A 176 15.60 1.91 -4.02
CA ASN A 176 16.95 1.46 -4.32
C ASN A 176 17.76 2.50 -5.14
N ASP A 177 17.14 3.16 -6.12
CA ASP A 177 17.74 4.25 -6.90
C ASP A 177 18.16 5.45 -6.01
N ILE A 178 17.25 5.91 -5.15
CA ILE A 178 17.51 7.00 -4.19
C ILE A 178 18.60 6.59 -3.18
N TYR A 179 18.54 5.36 -2.66
CA TYR A 179 19.52 4.83 -1.72
C TYR A 179 20.93 4.81 -2.31
N ASN A 180 21.06 4.35 -3.56
CA ASN A 180 22.32 4.29 -4.29
C ASN A 180 22.87 5.68 -4.65
N THR A 181 21.99 6.64 -4.96
CA THR A 181 22.40 8.00 -5.34
C THR A 181 22.84 8.85 -4.15
N TYR A 182 22.16 8.73 -3.00
CA TYR A 182 22.36 9.65 -1.86
C TYR A 182 23.00 9.02 -0.61
N GLY A 183 23.17 7.69 -0.55
CA GLY A 183 23.81 7.02 0.58
C GLY A 183 22.94 6.98 1.84
N GLY A 184 21.97 6.07 1.87
CA GLY A 184 21.36 5.52 3.09
C GLY A 184 20.98 6.48 4.24
N VAL A 185 20.01 7.38 4.02
CA VAL A 185 19.46 8.22 5.09
C VAL A 185 18.43 7.46 5.93
N LYS A 186 18.73 7.22 7.22
CA LYS A 186 17.81 6.56 8.17
C LYS A 186 16.82 7.57 8.76
N CYS A 187 15.56 7.58 8.29
CA CYS A 187 14.48 8.36 8.90
C CYS A 187 13.17 7.53 8.96
N THR A 188 12.97 6.75 10.04
CA THR A 188 11.84 5.80 10.14
C THR A 188 10.97 5.93 11.40
N ARG A 189 11.51 6.44 12.52
CA ARG A 189 10.76 6.51 13.80
C ARG A 189 9.63 7.54 13.81
N ASP A 190 9.85 8.67 13.16
CA ASP A 190 8.93 9.82 13.22
C ASP A 190 7.70 9.65 12.33
N LEU A 191 7.89 8.98 11.18
CA LEU A 191 6.86 8.68 10.20
C LEU A 191 5.76 7.76 10.77
N SER A 192 6.14 6.74 11.54
CA SER A 192 5.20 5.79 12.15
C SER A 192 4.21 6.47 13.10
N LYS A 193 4.69 7.42 13.92
CA LYS A 193 3.86 8.18 14.86
C LYS A 193 2.83 9.05 14.14
N ALA A 194 3.26 9.79 13.11
CA ALA A 194 2.35 10.62 12.31
C ALA A 194 1.31 9.78 11.55
N CYS A 195 1.72 8.66 10.93
CA CYS A 195 0.79 7.74 10.26
C CYS A 195 -0.29 7.20 11.21
N HIS A 196 0.07 6.86 12.46
CA HIS A 196 -0.91 6.37 13.43
C HIS A 196 -1.91 7.46 13.85
N HIS A 197 -1.44 8.70 14.08
CA HIS A 197 -2.32 9.82 14.39
C HIS A 197 -3.33 10.07 13.26
N ILE A 198 -2.85 10.21 12.02
CA ILE A 198 -3.70 10.47 10.84
C ILE A 198 -4.69 9.33 10.61
N TYR A 199 -4.26 8.06 10.70
CA TYR A 199 -5.15 6.91 10.52
C TYR A 199 -6.28 6.87 11.54
N ASN A 200 -6.01 7.23 12.81
CA ASN A 200 -7.05 7.29 13.84
C ASN A 200 -8.03 8.46 13.59
N SER A 201 -7.55 9.62 13.12
CA SER A 201 -8.40 10.77 12.76
C SER A 201 -9.34 10.49 11.59
N VAL A 202 -8.99 9.59 10.67
CA VAL A 202 -9.80 9.23 9.49
C VAL A 202 -10.83 8.13 9.80
N ARG A 203 -10.78 7.51 10.99
CA ARG A 203 -11.63 6.37 11.36
C ARG A 203 -12.82 6.75 12.28
N MET A 204 -12.91 8.01 12.69
CA MET A 204 -14.01 8.56 13.51
C MET A 204 -15.10 9.19 12.63
#